data_AF-A0A7S6W2E4-F1
#
_entry.id   AF-A0A7S6W2E4-F1
#
_cell.length_a   1.000
_cell.length_b   1.000
_cell.length_c   1.000
_cell.angle_alpha   90.00
_cell.angle_beta   90.00
_cell.angle_gamma   90.00
#
_symmetry.space_group_name_H-M   'P 1'
#
loop_
_entity.id
_entity.type
_entity.pdbx_description
1 polymer ?
#
loop_
_entity_poly.entity_id
_entity_poly.type
_entity_poly.pdbx_seq_one_letter_code
_entity_poly.pdbx_strand_id
1 'polypeptide(L)' 'MVLTISQTCKLLDIGRTTVYRMFDRGELERIEFGRSVRVKLPDKLSEAYAEQIKALIN' A
#
# COMPACT_ATOMS: atom_id res chain seq x y z
N MET A 1 1.66 7.46 -4.11
CA MET A 1 0.22 7.31 -3.73
C MET A 1 0.10 6.85 -2.27
N VAL A 2 -0.94 7.23 -1.51
CA VAL A 2 -1.16 6.77 -0.12
C VAL A 2 -2.43 5.93 -0.02
N LEU A 3 -2.30 4.68 0.42
CA LEU A 3 -3.39 3.71 0.54
C LEU A 3 -3.57 3.22 1.98
N THR A 4 -4.76 2.72 2.28
CA THR A 4 -4.98 1.93 3.50
C THR A 4 -4.29 0.56 3.40
N ILE A 5 -4.08 -0.11 4.53
CA ILE A 5 -3.58 -1.49 4.57
C ILE A 5 -4.48 -2.41 3.73
N SER A 6 -5.81 -2.30 3.85
CA SER A 6 -6.76 -3.13 3.12
C SER A 6 -6.68 -2.91 1.60
N GLN A 7 -6.56 -1.66 1.15
CA GLN A 7 -6.37 -1.35 -0.28
C GLN A 7 -5.03 -1.90 -0.79
N THR A 8 -3.98 -1.80 0.01
CA THR A 8 -2.65 -2.33 -0.34
C THR A 8 -2.68 -3.85 -0.47
N CYS A 9 -3.38 -4.54 0.44
CA CYS A 9 -3.56 -5.99 0.37
C CYS A 9 -4.27 -6.41 -0.92
N LYS A 10 -5.32 -5.68 -1.32
CA LYS A 10 -6.04 -5.93 -2.59
C LYS A 10 -5.18 -5.64 -3.82
N LEU A 11 -4.41 -4.54 -3.78
CA LEU A 11 -3.60 -4.10 -4.92
C LEU A 11 -2.45 -5.06 -5.22
N LEU A 12 -1.74 -5.47 -4.18
CA LEU A 12 -0.54 -6.31 -4.31
C LEU A 12 -0.85 -7.80 -4.21
N ASP A 13 -2.12 -8.16 -3.98
CA ASP A 13 -2.58 -9.54 -3.72
C ASP A 13 -1.77 -10.23 -2.61
N ILE A 14 -1.56 -9.54 -1.50
CA ILE A 14 -0.81 -10.03 -0.33
C ILE A 14 -1.58 -9.87 0.97
N GLY A 15 -1.25 -10.72 1.95
CA GLY A 15 -1.80 -10.63 3.29
C GLY A 15 -1.27 -9.44 4.10
N ARG A 16 -2.04 -9.02 5.11
CA ARG A 16 -1.69 -7.93 6.05
C ARG A 16 -0.31 -8.14 6.68
N THR A 17 -0.02 -9.37 7.13
CA THR A 17 1.28 -9.71 7.73
C THR A 17 2.44 -9.44 6.77
N THR A 18 2.27 -9.71 5.48
CA THR A 18 3.28 -9.42 4.46
C THR A 18 3.50 -7.91 4.33
N VAL A 19 2.42 -7.10 4.31
CA VAL A 19 2.53 -5.63 4.29
C VAL A 19 3.36 -5.12 5.48
N TYR A 20 3.11 -5.62 6.69
CA TYR A 20 3.90 -5.23 7.87
C TYR A 20 5.36 -5.66 7.76
N ARG A 21 5.66 -6.87 7.27
CA ARG A 21 7.04 -7.30 7.01
C ARG A 21 7.73 -6.44 5.96
N MET A 22 7.00 -5.96 4.95
CA MET A 22 7.54 -5.05 3.93
C MET A 22 7.89 -3.68 4.52
N PHE A 23 7.19 -3.22 5.56
CA PHE A 23 7.63 -2.05 6.33
C PHE A 23 8.95 -2.32 7.06
N ASP A 24 9.06 -3.46 7.74
CA ASP A 24 10.29 -3.83 8.49
C ASP A 24 11.50 -3.96 7.55
N ARG A 25 11.26 -4.36 6.29
CA ARG A 25 12.30 -4.46 5.24
C ARG A 25 12.58 -3.15 4.51
N GLY A 26 11.81 -2.08 4.74
CA GLY A 26 11.92 -0.81 4.03
C GLY A 26 11.45 -0.85 2.57
N GLU A 27 10.70 -1.88 2.16
CA GLU A 27 10.13 -2.01 0.82
C GLU A 27 8.89 -1.10 0.63
N LEU A 28 8.18 -0.81 1.73
CA LEU A 28 7.03 0.10 1.78
C LEU A 28 7.25 1.15 2.87
N GLU A 29 6.74 2.35 2.64
CA GLU A 29 6.79 3.43 3.63
C GLU A 29 5.50 3.44 4.45
N ARG A 30 5.65 3.36 5.77
CA ARG A 30 4.54 3.43 6.74
C ARG A 30 4.24 4.89 7.08
N ILE A 31 2.99 5.31 6.89
CA ILE A 31 2.50 6.61 7.33
C ILE A 31 1.48 6.42 8.46
N GLU A 32 1.68 7.11 9.57
CA GLU A 32 0.69 7.16 10.65
C GLU A 32 -0.28 8.31 10.41
N PHE A 33 -1.57 8.01 10.44
CA PHE A 33 -2.65 8.97 10.27
C PHE A 33 -3.60 8.85 11.46
N GLY A 34 -3.24 9.55 12.54
CA GLY A 34 -3.90 9.42 13.84
C GLY A 34 -3.78 7.99 14.39
N ARG A 35 -4.93 7.32 14.59
CA ARG A 35 -4.98 5.92 15.04
C ARG A 35 -4.88 4.90 13.91
N SER A 36 -4.75 5.35 12.66
CA SER A 36 -4.71 4.48 11.48
C SER A 36 -3.33 4.45 10.84
N VAL A 37 -2.99 3.31 10.23
CA VAL A 37 -1.75 3.15 9.46
C VAL A 37 -2.08 3.13 7.98
N ARG A 38 -1.29 3.85 7.19
CA ARG A 38 -1.35 3.90 5.75
C ARG A 38 -0.02 3.50 5.13
N VAL A 39 -0.07 3.11 3.87
CA VAL A 39 1.06 2.71 3.04
C VAL A 39 1.27 3.81 2.02
N LYS A 40 2.47 4.39 2.00
CA LYS A 40 2.91 5.18 0.86
C LYS A 40 3.60 4.24 -0.12
N LEU A 41 2.94 4.05 -1.26
CA LEU A 41 3.47 3.27 -2.35
C LEU A 41 4.61 4.03 -3.02
N PRO A 42 5.76 3.38 -3.25
CA PRO A 42 6.82 3.88 -4.13
C PRO A 42 6.27 4.26 -5.52
N ASP A 43 6.89 5.24 -6.17
CA ASP A 43 6.42 5.74 -7.47
C ASP A 43 6.44 4.65 -8.54
N LYS A 44 7.49 3.82 -8.56
CA LYS A 44 7.61 2.66 -9.46
C LYS A 44 6.43 1.67 -9.35
N LEU A 45 5.94 1.42 -8.12
CA LEU A 45 4.78 0.56 -7.91
C LEU A 45 3.49 1.29 -8.24
N SER A 46 3.40 2.59 -7.95
CA SER A 46 2.24 3.42 -8.29
C SER A 46 2.01 3.46 -9.81
N GLU A 47 3.07 3.54 -10.61
CA GLU A 47 3.01 3.48 -12.07
C GLU A 47 2.63 2.09 -12.58
N ALA A 48 3.28 1.04 -12.08
CA ALA A 48 3.01 -0.34 -12.50
C ALA A 48 1.56 -0.77 -12.25
N TYR A 49 0.93 -0.23 -11.20
CA TYR A 49 -0.41 -0.58 -10.78
C TYR A 49 -1.46 0.52 -11.04
N ALA A 50 -1.15 1.51 -11.89
CA ALA A 50 -2.00 2.68 -12.10
C ALA A 50 -3.47 2.33 -12.46
N GLU A 51 -3.69 1.33 -13.33
CA GLU A 51 -5.05 0.91 -13.73
C GLU A 51 -5.83 0.23 -12.59
N GLN A 52 -5.15 -0.55 -11.76
CA GLN A 52 -5.75 -1.20 -10.60
C GLN A 52 -6.04 -0.20 -9.47
N ILE A 53 -5.18 0.81 -9.32
CA ILE A 53 -5.40 1.92 -8.40
C ILE A 53 -6.66 2.71 -8.81
N LYS A 54 -6.87 2.98 -10.11
CA LYS A 54 -8.10 3.62 -10.59
C LYS A 54 -9.35 2.80 -10.23
N ALA A 55 -9.29 1.48 -10.40
CA ALA A 55 -10.40 0.57 -10.08
C ALA A 55 -10.68 0.45 -8.57
N LEU A 56 -9.74 0.82 -7.70
CA LEU A 56 -9.93 0.82 -6.24
C LEU A 56 -10.52 2.12 -5.68
N ILE A 57 -10.50 3.20 -6.48
CA ILE A 57 -10.98 4.54 -6.09
C ILE A 57 -12.38 4.82 -6.67
N ASN A 58 -12.73 4.19 -7.80
CA ASN A 58 -14.09 4.17 -8.36
C ASN A 58 -15.00 3.15 -7.65
#